data_AF-A0A4D4LKZ0-F1
#
_entry.id   AF-A0A4D4LKZ0-F1
#
_cell.length_a   1.000
_cell.length_b   1.000
_cell.length_c   1.000
_cell.angle_alpha   90.00
_cell.angle_beta   90.00
_cell.angle_gamma   90.00
#
_symmetry.space_group_name_H-M   'P 1'
#
loop_
_entity.id
_entity.type
_entity.pdbx_description
1 polymer ?
#
loop_
_entity_poly.entity_id
_entity_poly.type
_entity_poly.pdbx_seq_one_letter_code
_entity_poly.pdbx_strand_id
1 'polypeptide(L)' 'MAQEQILAARAIVRRGIRRGELPANTSVTFLLDALCGGAMNHALATPPQLRASLAEAAAEYAEQFVDFVLASVLVDATGE' A
#
# COMPACT_ATOMS: atom_id res chain seq x y z
N MET A 1 -7.92 12.08 -13.28
CA MET A 1 -6.66 11.66 -12.60
C MET A 1 -6.89 10.71 -11.43
N ALA A 2 -7.57 11.09 -10.34
CA ALA A 2 -7.69 10.21 -9.16
C ALA A 2 -8.43 8.87 -9.45
N GLN A 3 -9.52 8.90 -10.22
CA GLN A 3 -10.31 7.70 -10.53
C GLN A 3 -9.54 6.65 -11.35
N GLU A 4 -8.80 7.07 -12.37
CA GLU A 4 -8.01 6.17 -13.22
C GLU A 4 -6.90 5.48 -12.42
N GLN A 5 -6.24 6.22 -11.52
CA GLN A 5 -5.22 5.66 -10.64
C GLN A 5 -5.79 4.62 -9.67
N ILE A 6 -6.98 4.89 -9.10
CA ILE A 6 -7.67 3.94 -8.22
C ILE A 6 -8.04 2.66 -8.99
N LEU A 7 -8.55 2.80 -10.23
CA LEU A 7 -8.87 1.64 -11.06
C LEU A 7 -7.61 0.84 -11.44
N ALA A 8 -6.52 1.52 -11.76
CA ALA A 8 -5.23 0.89 -12.04
C ALA A 8 -4.70 0.13 -10.82
N ALA A 9 -4.73 0.73 -9.63
CA ALA A 9 -4.32 0.09 -8.38
C ALA A 9 -5.17 -1.16 -8.07
N ARG A 10 -6.50 -1.06 -8.21
CA ARG A 10 -7.40 -2.22 -8.06
C ARG A 10 -7.07 -3.32 -9.06
N ALA A 11 -6.74 -2.98 -10.30
CA ALA A 11 -6.35 -3.95 -11.31
C ALA A 11 -5.03 -4.65 -10.98
N ILE A 12 -4.06 -3.94 -10.37
CA ILE A 12 -2.79 -4.51 -9.89
C ILE A 12 -3.05 -5.58 -8.82
N VAL A 13 -3.79 -5.24 -7.76
CA VAL A 13 -4.08 -6.17 -6.65
C VAL A 13 -4.81 -7.41 -7.16
N ARG A 14 -5.83 -7.22 -8.01
CA ARG A 14 -6.56 -8.34 -8.63
C ARG A 14 -5.68 -9.23 -9.50
N ARG A 15 -4.64 -8.68 -10.14
CA ARG A 15 -3.65 -9.49 -10.88
C ARG A 15 -2.79 -10.31 -9.93
N GLY A 16 -2.34 -9.75 -8.81
CA GLY A 16 -1.60 -10.47 -7.77
C GLY A 16 -2.39 -11.66 -7.22
N ILE A 17 -3.68 -11.45 -6.91
CA ILE A 17 -4.60 -12.53 -6.50
C ILE A 17 -4.69 -13.62 -7.58
N ARG A 18 -4.91 -13.25 -8.85
CA ARG A 18 -5.00 -14.23 -9.95
C ARG A 18 -3.71 -15.03 -10.18
N ARG A 19 -2.55 -14.45 -9.84
CA ARG A 19 -1.25 -15.12 -9.95
C ARG A 19 -0.89 -15.95 -8.72
N GLY A 20 -1.70 -15.91 -7.65
CA GLY A 20 -1.40 -16.57 -6.38
C GLY A 20 -0.34 -15.85 -5.54
N GLU A 21 0.01 -14.61 -5.88
CA GLU A 21 0.95 -13.78 -5.11
C GLU A 21 0.30 -13.17 -3.86
N LEU A 22 -1.03 -13.07 -3.87
CA LEU A 22 -1.84 -12.61 -2.74
C LEU A 22 -2.93 -13.65 -2.44
N PRO A 23 -3.28 -13.89 -1.17
CA PRO A 23 -4.37 -14.82 -0.83
C PRO A 23 -5.69 -14.45 -1.50
N ALA A 24 -6.46 -15.48 -1.89
CA ALA A 24 -7.73 -15.30 -2.60
C ALA A 24 -8.80 -14.53 -1.80
N ASN A 25 -8.71 -14.55 -0.47
CA ASN A 25 -9.58 -13.83 0.45
C ASN A 25 -9.12 -12.37 0.71
N THR A 26 -8.02 -11.91 0.08
CA THR A 26 -7.51 -10.54 0.24
C THR A 26 -8.59 -9.51 -0.14
N SER A 27 -9.00 -8.68 0.82
CA SER A 27 -9.89 -7.54 0.56
C SER A 27 -9.14 -6.43 -0.18
N VAL A 28 -9.38 -6.32 -1.49
CA VAL A 28 -8.79 -5.26 -2.34
C VAL A 28 -9.10 -3.86 -1.80
N THR A 29 -10.30 -3.66 -1.25
CA THR A 29 -10.71 -2.38 -0.67
C THR A 29 -9.87 -2.04 0.55
N PHE A 30 -9.82 -2.92 1.55
CA PHE A 30 -9.08 -2.64 2.78
C PHE A 30 -7.57 -2.50 2.54
N LEU A 31 -7.00 -3.29 1.63
CA LEU A 31 -5.60 -3.17 1.27
C LEU A 31 -5.27 -1.77 0.69
N LEU A 32 -6.09 -1.29 -0.24
CA LEU A 32 -5.88 0.02 -0.87
C LEU A 32 -6.23 1.18 0.07
N ASP A 33 -7.24 1.02 0.93
CA ASP A 33 -7.58 2.03 1.94
C ASP A 33 -6.45 2.18 2.97
N ALA A 34 -5.84 1.07 3.40
CA ALA A 34 -4.69 1.09 4.29
C ALA A 34 -3.48 1.77 3.64
N LEU A 35 -3.16 1.42 2.39
CA LEU A 35 -2.04 1.99 1.65
C LEU A 35 -2.23 3.50 1.40
N CYS A 36 -3.36 3.89 0.81
CA CYS A 36 -3.62 5.30 0.51
C CYS A 36 -3.76 6.12 1.80
N GLY A 37 -4.51 5.62 2.76
CA GLY A 37 -4.76 6.29 4.04
C GLY A 37 -3.49 6.50 4.85
N GLY A 38 -2.65 5.46 4.97
CA GLY A 38 -1.40 5.57 5.72
C GLY A 38 -0.38 6.51 5.08
N ALA A 39 -0.23 6.46 3.75
CA ALA A 39 0.65 7.37 3.03
C ALA A 39 0.20 8.83 3.15
N MET A 40 -1.11 9.10 2.99
CA MET A 40 -1.67 10.44 3.21
C MET A 40 -1.46 10.91 4.64
N ASN A 41 -1.73 10.04 5.63
CA ASN A 41 -1.54 10.37 7.03
C ASN A 41 -0.07 10.72 7.34
N HIS A 42 0.89 9.95 6.82
CA HIS A 42 2.31 10.24 7.00
C HIS A 42 2.71 11.61 6.44
N ALA A 43 2.26 11.94 5.23
CA ALA A 43 2.52 13.24 4.61
C ALA A 43 1.88 14.40 5.41
N LEU A 44 0.64 14.24 5.86
CA LEU A 44 -0.09 15.27 6.62
C LEU A 44 0.46 15.46 8.04
N ALA A 45 0.90 14.38 8.70
CA ALA A 45 1.46 14.41 10.05
C ALA A 45 2.91 14.92 10.08
N THR A 46 3.60 15.00 8.94
CA THR A 46 4.99 15.45 8.87
C THR A 46 5.11 16.96 9.16
N PRO A 47 5.87 17.36 10.20
CA PRO A 47 6.11 18.77 10.52
C PRO A 47 6.80 19.52 9.36
N PRO A 48 6.53 20.83 9.18
CA PRO A 48 7.08 21.61 8.07
C PRO A 48 8.61 21.52 7.92
N GLN A 49 9.33 21.47 9.05
CA GLN A 49 10.80 21.45 9.10
C GLN A 49 11.39 20.14 8.56
N LEU A 50 10.60 19.06 8.49
CA LEU A 50 11.03 17.74 8.06
C LEU A 50 10.57 17.38 6.63
N ARG A 51 9.77 18.24 5.97
CA ARG A 51 9.21 17.93 4.65
C ARG A 51 10.25 17.78 3.54
N ALA A 52 11.36 18.51 3.62
CA ALA A 52 12.45 18.36 2.67
C ALA A 52 13.10 16.96 2.77
N SER A 53 13.40 16.53 4.00
CA SER A 53 13.93 15.18 4.26
C SER A 53 12.93 14.08 3.88
N LEU A 54 11.62 14.30 4.12
CA LEU A 54 10.57 13.39 3.65
C LEU A 54 10.59 13.23 2.12
N ALA A 55 10.76 14.33 1.38
CA ALA A 55 10.80 14.28 -0.09
C ALA A 55 12.04 13.51 -0.60
N GLU A 56 13.19 13.68 0.06
CA GLU A 56 14.42 12.94 -0.26
C GLU A 56 14.29 11.44 0.03
N ALA A 57 13.61 11.08 1.12
CA ALA A 57 13.39 9.70 1.55
C ALA A 57 12.11 9.05 0.98
N ALA A 58 11.35 9.75 0.13
CA ALA A 58 10.00 9.33 -0.26
C ALA A 58 9.96 7.95 -0.95
N ALA A 59 10.96 7.64 -1.77
CA ALA A 59 11.05 6.36 -2.47
C ALA A 59 11.30 5.20 -1.49
N GLU A 60 12.27 5.36 -0.58
CA GLU A 60 12.58 4.36 0.44
C GLU A 60 11.41 4.15 1.40
N TYR A 61 10.77 5.25 1.83
CA TYR A 61 9.56 5.17 2.66
C TYR A 61 8.43 4.41 1.93
N ALA A 62 8.20 4.70 0.65
CA ALA A 62 7.15 4.04 -0.11
C ALA A 62 7.39 2.52 -0.22
N GLU A 63 8.62 2.08 -0.44
CA GLU A 63 8.99 0.66 -0.47
C GLU A 63 8.72 -0.02 0.88
N GLN A 64 9.29 0.53 1.96
CA GLN A 64 9.11 -0.02 3.31
C GLN A 64 7.64 -0.04 3.74
N PHE A 65 6.88 0.98 3.38
CA PHE A 65 5.47 1.07 3.72
C PHE A 65 4.61 0.09 2.92
N VAL A 66 4.93 -0.14 1.64
CA VAL A 66 4.27 -1.19 0.84
C VAL A 66 4.56 -2.57 1.43
N ASP A 67 5.80 -2.85 1.81
CA ASP A 67 6.18 -4.12 2.46
C ASP A 67 5.41 -4.34 3.76
N PHE A 68 5.33 -3.30 4.60
CA PHE A 68 4.56 -3.33 5.84
C PHE A 68 3.07 -3.66 5.59
N VAL A 69 2.46 -3.00 4.60
CA VAL A 69 1.05 -3.22 4.26
C VAL A 69 0.83 -4.61 3.67
N LEU A 70 1.73 -5.09 2.80
CA LEU A 70 1.65 -6.43 2.20
C LEU A 70 1.83 -7.53 3.24
N ALA A 71 2.71 -7.35 4.22
CA ALA A 71 2.88 -8.31 5.31
C ALA A 71 1.56 -8.61 6.04
N SER A 72 0.67 -7.62 6.19
CA SER A 72 -0.63 -7.81 6.85
C SER A 72 -1.58 -8.79 6.14
N VAL A 73 -1.43 -8.96 4.82
CA VAL A 73 -2.30 -9.85 4.02
C VAL A 73 -1.62 -11.16 3.64
N LEU A 74 -0.31 -11.28 3.83
CA LEU A 74 0.45 -12.49 3.50
C LEU A 74 0.48 -13.52 4.65
N VAL A 75 0.06 -13.15 5.86
CA VAL A 75 0.15 -14.01 7.07
C VAL A 75 -0.83 -15.20 7.08
N ASP A 76 -1.86 -15.20 6.23
CA ASP A 76 -2.84 -16.31 6.16
C ASP A 76 -2.47 -17.44 5.16
N ALA A 77 -1.26 -17.43 4.58
CA ALA A 77 -0.87 -18.46 3.60
C ALA A 77 -0.22 -19.73 4.23
N THR A 78 0.09 -19.73 5.53
CA THR A 78 0.82 -20.84 6.19
C THR A 78 0.07 -21.52 7.33
N GLY A 79 -1.24 -21.30 7.44
CA GLY A 79 -2.10 -21.97 8.42
C GLY A 79 -2.90 -23.11 7.81
N GLU A 80 -2.23 -24.22 7.49
CA GLU A 80 -2.87 -25.55 7.37
C GLU A 80 -2.71 -26.33 8.68
#